data_AF-T0MAD1-F1
#
_entry.id   AF-T0MAD1-F1
#
_cell.length_a   1.000
_cell.length_b   1.000
_cell.length_c   1.000
_cell.angle_alpha   90.00
_cell.angle_beta   90.00
_cell.angle_gamma   90.00
#
_symmetry.space_group_name_H-M   'P 1'
#
loop_
_entity.id
_entity.type
_entity.pdbx_description
1 polymer ?
#
loop_
_entity_poly.entity_id
_entity_poly.type
_entity_poly.pdbx_seq_one_letter_code
_entity_poly.pdbx_strand_id
1 'polypeptide(L)'
;MPAPYFNLIINTVPVLAVLYILYISGSTILLILFILIYAYFLKSTFSIRGMGTHINRIIGAMENNDMDSAKKYTSMVVRRSTDKMDSHHIASAAIETIAEGFVDGYLTPLFFYAFFGLAGAMVAKVVNTMDSNVAYRDNTHYEFGRCTAIGDSITNFVSSRMAPVIFRISAFILGIKYIKTRIANTTDSLNAGYSMGAMAEILGIKLEKSGEYIINSEANYPDVRNIKDALKIYYASSLLSIFIFVIPVMVVLFVLHLFIVL
;
A
#
# COMPACT_ATOMS: atom_id res chain seq x y z
N MET A 1 -18.48 23.75 16.51
CA MET A 1 -18.03 23.77 15.09
C MET A 1 -17.83 22.34 14.65
N PRO A 2 -18.46 21.84 13.57
CA PRO A 2 -18.39 20.42 13.27
C PRO A 2 -17.00 20.09 12.73
N ALA A 3 -16.36 19.08 13.33
CA ALA A 3 -15.05 18.55 12.96
C ALA A 3 -14.79 18.21 11.47
N PRO A 4 -15.78 17.90 10.59
CA PRO A 4 -15.47 17.60 9.18
C PRO A 4 -14.97 18.79 8.35
N TYR A 5 -15.28 20.04 8.72
CA TYR A 5 -14.93 21.21 7.90
C TYR A 5 -13.49 21.70 8.10
N PHE A 6 -12.91 21.43 9.27
CA PHE A 6 -11.59 21.93 9.64
C PHE A 6 -10.47 21.34 8.75
N ASN A 7 -10.57 20.05 8.43
CA ASN A 7 -9.59 19.35 7.60
C ASN A 7 -9.69 19.69 6.11
N LEU A 8 -10.91 19.97 5.62
CA LEU A 8 -11.11 20.46 4.25
C LEU A 8 -10.47 21.84 4.11
N ILE A 9 -10.74 22.75 5.05
CA ILE A 9 -10.23 24.12 5.05
C ILE A 9 -8.69 24.16 5.11
N ILE A 10 -8.04 23.39 5.98
CA ILE A 10 -6.58 23.42 6.16
C ILE A 10 -5.79 23.05 4.90
N ASN A 11 -6.33 22.18 4.04
CA ASN A 11 -5.63 21.73 2.83
C ASN A 11 -6.16 22.35 1.54
N THR A 12 -7.46 22.61 1.46
CA THR A 12 -8.05 23.27 0.29
C THR A 12 -7.73 24.76 0.28
N VAL A 13 -7.71 25.46 1.43
CA VAL A 13 -7.45 26.91 1.43
C VAL A 13 -6.04 27.26 0.97
N PRO A 14 -4.94 26.59 1.39
CA PRO A 14 -3.61 26.91 0.86
C PRO A 14 -3.48 26.59 -0.63
N VAL A 15 -4.06 25.47 -1.10
CA VAL A 15 -4.04 25.11 -2.52
C VAL A 15 -4.86 26.10 -3.34
N LEU A 16 -6.06 26.45 -2.89
CA LEU A 16 -6.93 27.44 -3.53
C LEU A 16 -6.34 28.85 -3.45
N ALA A 17 -5.66 29.22 -2.36
CA ALA A 17 -4.96 30.49 -2.24
C ALA A 17 -3.79 30.57 -3.22
N VAL A 18 -3.01 29.50 -3.36
CA VAL A 18 -1.95 29.42 -4.37
C VAL A 18 -2.55 29.47 -5.78
N LEU A 19 -3.60 28.70 -6.08
CA LEU A 19 -4.29 28.75 -7.38
C LEU A 19 -4.91 30.13 -7.67
N TYR A 20 -5.42 30.83 -6.66
CA TYR A 20 -5.97 32.18 -6.77
C TYR A 20 -4.87 33.24 -6.98
N ILE A 21 -3.74 33.13 -6.27
CA ILE A 21 -2.55 33.97 -6.51
C ILE A 21 -2.03 33.74 -7.93
N LEU A 22 -2.00 32.49 -8.40
CA LEU A 22 -1.61 32.12 -9.76
C LEU A 22 -2.59 32.68 -10.80
N TYR A 23 -3.90 32.59 -10.54
CA TYR A 23 -4.95 33.17 -11.38
C TYR A 23 -4.79 34.70 -11.51
N ILE A 24 -4.63 35.41 -10.39
CA ILE A 24 -4.40 36.87 -10.39
C ILE A 24 -3.07 37.23 -11.08
N SER A 25 -2.04 36.40 -10.93
CA SER A 25 -0.75 36.64 -11.57
C SER A 25 -0.80 36.56 -13.10
N GLY A 26 -1.83 35.93 -13.67
CA GLY A 26 -1.98 35.68 -15.11
C GLY A 26 -0.87 34.81 -15.71
N SER A 27 0.01 34.23 -14.90
CA SER A 27 1.21 33.54 -15.36
C SER A 27 0.96 32.04 -15.54
N THR A 28 0.81 31.64 -16.80
CA THR A 28 0.74 30.22 -17.19
C THR A 28 1.98 29.44 -16.73
N ILE A 29 3.15 30.08 -16.69
CA ILE A 29 4.40 29.45 -16.27
C ILE A 29 4.34 29.04 -14.79
N LEU A 30 3.87 29.93 -13.91
CA LEU A 30 3.76 29.63 -12.48
C LEU A 30 2.71 28.53 -12.21
N LEU A 31 1.63 28.50 -12.99
CA LEU A 31 0.63 27.42 -12.91
C LEU A 31 1.23 26.06 -13.30
N ILE A 32 1.98 26.00 -14.40
CA ILE A 32 2.66 24.77 -14.83
C ILE A 32 3.65 24.30 -13.75
N LEU A 33 4.46 25.21 -13.21
CA LEU A 33 5.41 24.87 -12.13
C LEU A 33 4.70 24.31 -10.90
N PHE A 34 3.59 24.92 -10.48
CA PHE A 34 2.80 24.43 -9.35
C PHE A 34 2.29 23.00 -9.61
N ILE A 35 1.73 22.73 -10.78
CA ILE A 35 1.23 21.38 -11.15
C ILE A 35 2.37 20.36 -11.12
N LEU A 36 3.54 20.71 -11.68
CA LEU A 36 4.69 19.81 -11.70
C LEU A 36 5.21 19.49 -10.30
N ILE A 37 5.32 20.51 -9.44
CA ILE A 37 5.76 20.34 -8.04
C ILE A 37 4.75 19.48 -7.27
N TYR A 38 3.46 19.77 -7.42
CA TYR A 38 2.39 19.02 -6.76
C TYR A 38 2.39 17.55 -7.21
N ALA A 39 2.50 17.31 -8.51
CA ALA A 39 2.57 15.96 -9.08
C ALA A 39 3.81 15.20 -8.61
N TYR A 40 4.98 15.85 -8.54
CA TYR A 40 6.21 15.26 -8.02
C TYR A 40 6.05 14.80 -6.57
N PHE A 41 5.52 15.68 -5.72
CA PHE A 41 5.32 15.39 -4.31
C PHE A 41 4.23 14.33 -4.09
N LEU A 42 3.14 14.35 -4.85
CA LEU A 42 2.16 13.29 -4.77
C LEU A 42 2.78 11.95 -5.17
N LYS A 43 3.52 11.93 -6.28
CA LYS A 43 4.17 10.72 -6.79
C LYS A 43 5.24 10.17 -5.83
N SER A 44 5.86 11.00 -4.99
CA SER A 44 6.84 10.53 -3.99
C SER A 44 6.19 9.80 -2.81
N THR A 45 4.88 9.97 -2.59
CA THR A 45 4.16 9.31 -1.48
C THR A 45 3.89 7.82 -1.72
N PHE A 46 3.92 7.34 -2.96
CA PHE A 46 3.63 5.94 -3.29
C PHE A 46 4.56 5.36 -4.37
N SER A 47 4.77 4.04 -4.35
CA SER A 47 5.64 3.36 -5.33
C SER A 47 5.02 2.07 -5.86
N ILE A 48 4.64 2.07 -7.14
CA ILE A 48 4.17 0.89 -7.88
C ILE A 48 5.33 0.18 -8.59
N ARG A 49 6.15 0.95 -9.31
CA ARG A 49 7.25 0.40 -10.13
C ARG A 49 8.39 -0.19 -9.28
N GLY A 50 8.64 0.39 -8.11
CA GLY A 50 9.66 -0.10 -7.19
C GLY A 50 9.37 -1.53 -6.74
N MET A 51 8.13 -1.80 -6.30
CA MET A 51 7.68 -3.14 -5.91
C MET A 51 7.96 -4.15 -7.01
N GLY A 52 7.50 -3.89 -8.23
CA GLY A 52 7.77 -4.74 -9.39
C GLY A 52 9.25 -4.98 -9.65
N THR A 53 10.08 -3.95 -9.51
CA THR A 53 11.51 -4.06 -9.80
C THR A 53 12.21 -5.03 -8.85
N HIS A 54 11.91 -4.97 -7.55
CA HIS A 54 12.49 -5.88 -6.57
C HIS A 54 11.92 -7.30 -6.68
N ILE A 55 10.60 -7.43 -6.81
CA ILE A 55 9.92 -8.73 -6.93
C ILE A 55 10.35 -9.48 -8.20
N ASN A 56 10.51 -8.79 -9.34
CA ASN A 56 10.96 -9.44 -10.58
C ASN A 56 12.40 -9.97 -10.50
N ARG A 57 13.27 -9.38 -9.66
CA ARG A 57 14.61 -9.94 -9.41
C ARG A 57 14.54 -11.26 -8.66
N ILE A 58 13.65 -11.35 -7.66
CA ILE A 58 13.38 -12.60 -6.92
C ILE A 58 12.84 -13.66 -7.88
N ILE A 59 11.82 -13.30 -8.67
CA ILE A 59 11.25 -14.18 -9.70
C ILE A 59 12.35 -14.71 -10.63
N GLY A 60 13.16 -13.83 -11.22
CA GLY A 60 14.21 -14.23 -12.16
C GLY A 60 15.26 -15.16 -11.54
N ALA A 61 15.65 -14.90 -10.28
CA ALA A 61 16.58 -15.78 -9.56
C ALA A 61 15.96 -17.17 -9.30
N MET A 62 14.69 -17.22 -8.87
CA MET A 62 13.98 -18.49 -8.65
C MET A 62 13.78 -19.30 -9.93
N GLU A 63 13.43 -18.64 -11.05
CA GLU A 63 13.27 -19.33 -12.35
C GLU A 63 14.58 -19.92 -12.87
N ASN A 64 15.71 -19.30 -12.53
CA ASN A 64 17.04 -19.78 -12.87
C ASN A 64 17.60 -20.79 -11.86
N ASN A 65 16.83 -21.18 -10.83
CA ASN A 65 17.27 -22.00 -9.70
C ASN A 65 18.49 -21.44 -8.94
N ASP A 66 18.71 -20.11 -9.00
CA ASP A 66 19.75 -19.41 -8.26
C ASP A 66 19.23 -18.98 -6.88
N MET A 67 19.26 -19.92 -5.94
CA MET A 67 18.72 -19.73 -4.60
C MET A 67 19.52 -18.71 -3.77
N ASP A 68 20.81 -18.54 -4.03
CA ASP A 68 21.63 -17.56 -3.30
C ASP A 68 21.24 -16.13 -3.71
N SER A 69 21.07 -15.88 -5.00
CA SER A 69 20.53 -14.61 -5.49
C SER A 69 19.09 -14.40 -5.04
N ALA A 70 18.25 -15.43 -5.04
CA ALA A 70 16.85 -15.32 -4.59
C ALA A 70 16.77 -14.89 -3.11
N LYS A 71 17.57 -15.50 -2.22
CA LYS A 71 17.67 -15.12 -0.81
C LYS A 71 18.18 -13.68 -0.67
N LYS A 72 19.25 -13.34 -1.40
CA LYS A 72 19.83 -11.99 -1.38
C LYS A 72 18.84 -10.93 -1.84
N TYR A 73 18.06 -11.17 -2.89
CA TYR A 73 17.06 -10.20 -3.34
C TYR A 73 15.86 -10.13 -2.39
N THR A 74 15.48 -11.24 -1.79
CA THR A 74 14.42 -11.29 -0.76
C THR A 74 14.81 -10.47 0.46
N SER A 75 16.07 -10.51 0.91
CA SER A 75 16.53 -9.72 2.07
C SER A 75 16.49 -8.21 1.84
N MET A 76 16.37 -7.76 0.58
CA MET A 76 16.20 -6.34 0.26
C MET A 76 14.76 -5.85 0.46
N VAL A 77 13.79 -6.76 0.58
CA VAL A 77 12.36 -6.42 0.70
C VAL A 77 11.71 -6.89 1.99
N VAL A 78 12.33 -7.84 2.70
CA VAL A 78 11.87 -8.28 4.03
C VAL A 78 12.82 -7.85 5.14
N ARG A 79 12.33 -7.89 6.37
CA ARG A 79 13.08 -7.53 7.59
C ARG A 79 13.28 -8.73 8.49
N ARG A 80 13.77 -9.82 7.91
CA ARG A 80 14.08 -11.08 8.59
C ARG A 80 15.26 -11.76 7.89
N SER A 81 15.99 -12.62 8.60
CA SER A 81 17.07 -13.40 7.98
C SER A 81 16.49 -14.28 6.87
N THR A 82 17.15 -14.29 5.71
CA THR A 82 16.77 -15.06 4.53
C THR A 82 17.68 -16.26 4.28
N ASP A 83 18.76 -16.41 5.05
CA ASP A 83 19.86 -17.34 4.74
C ASP A 83 19.40 -18.80 4.69
N LYS A 84 18.40 -19.13 5.51
CA LYS A 84 17.81 -20.47 5.65
C LYS A 84 16.48 -20.64 4.91
N MET A 85 16.04 -19.65 4.13
CA MET A 85 14.78 -19.78 3.38
C MET A 85 14.93 -20.77 2.23
N ASP A 86 13.98 -21.69 2.13
CA ASP A 86 13.77 -22.50 0.94
C ASP A 86 12.93 -21.75 -0.11
N SER A 87 12.67 -22.40 -1.24
CA SER A 87 11.89 -21.83 -2.35
C SER A 87 10.49 -21.36 -1.93
N HIS A 88 9.80 -22.13 -1.07
CA HIS A 88 8.44 -21.80 -0.63
C HIS A 88 8.43 -20.64 0.36
N HIS A 89 9.41 -20.56 1.27
CA HIS A 89 9.57 -19.42 2.17
C HIS A 89 9.92 -18.13 1.43
N ILE A 90 10.71 -18.22 0.35
CA ILE A 90 10.99 -17.07 -0.53
C ILE A 90 9.72 -16.63 -1.26
N ALA A 91 8.97 -17.57 -1.84
CA ALA A 91 7.72 -17.24 -2.52
C ALA A 91 6.69 -16.63 -1.55
N SER A 92 6.59 -17.18 -0.33
CA SER A 92 5.74 -16.62 0.71
C SER A 92 6.16 -15.19 1.06
N ALA A 93 7.44 -14.97 1.35
CA ALA A 93 8.00 -13.65 1.66
C ALA A 93 7.71 -12.62 0.55
N ALA A 94 7.86 -13.01 -0.72
CA ALA A 94 7.57 -12.15 -1.85
C ALA A 94 6.08 -11.79 -1.95
N ILE A 95 5.17 -12.76 -1.78
CA ILE A 95 3.72 -12.53 -1.84
C ILE A 95 3.24 -11.70 -0.64
N GLU A 96 3.75 -11.97 0.57
CA GLU A 96 3.54 -11.16 1.77
C GLU A 96 3.91 -9.70 1.50
N THR A 97 5.13 -9.46 0.98
CA THR A 97 5.64 -8.13 0.63
C THR A 97 4.74 -7.41 -0.38
N ILE A 98 4.26 -8.11 -1.41
CA ILE A 98 3.35 -7.54 -2.42
C ILE A 98 2.03 -7.12 -1.78
N ALA A 99 1.44 -7.99 -0.95
CA ALA A 99 0.13 -7.77 -0.35
C ALA A 99 0.14 -6.66 0.72
N GLU A 100 1.13 -6.69 1.62
CA GLU A 100 1.33 -5.67 2.64
C GLU A 100 1.75 -4.34 2.00
N GLY A 101 2.71 -4.36 1.07
CA GLY A 101 3.18 -3.18 0.36
C GLY A 101 2.14 -2.51 -0.54
N PHE A 102 1.07 -3.22 -0.93
CA PHE A 102 -0.09 -2.58 -1.55
C PHE A 102 -0.83 -1.63 -0.60
N VAL A 103 -1.00 -2.03 0.66
CA VAL A 103 -1.68 -1.20 1.66
C VAL A 103 -0.77 -0.02 2.03
N ASP A 104 0.39 -0.31 2.60
CA ASP A 104 1.25 0.70 3.22
C ASP A 104 1.97 1.56 2.18
N GLY A 105 2.35 0.95 1.06
CA GLY A 105 3.13 1.59 0.02
C GLY A 105 2.31 2.34 -1.04
N TYR A 106 1.00 2.14 -1.07
CA TYR A 106 0.17 2.64 -2.17
C TYR A 106 -1.26 3.05 -1.77
N LEU A 107 -2.07 2.11 -1.25
CA LEU A 107 -3.49 2.35 -1.00
C LEU A 107 -3.71 3.35 0.14
N THR A 108 -2.92 3.27 1.22
CA THR A 108 -3.01 4.21 2.35
C THR A 108 -2.67 5.64 1.94
N PRO A 109 -1.53 5.93 1.28
CA PRO A 109 -1.27 7.29 0.75
C PRO A 109 -2.39 7.81 -0.16
N LEU A 110 -2.95 6.97 -1.04
CA LEU A 110 -4.06 7.36 -1.91
C LEU A 110 -5.37 7.60 -1.16
N PHE A 111 -5.64 6.81 -0.12
CA PHE A 111 -6.78 7.01 0.76
C PHE A 111 -6.75 8.40 1.38
N PHE A 112 -5.63 8.77 1.99
CA PHE A 112 -5.48 10.10 2.58
C PHE A 112 -5.41 11.20 1.52
N TYR A 113 -4.85 10.94 0.33
CA TYR A 113 -4.90 11.87 -0.78
C TYR A 113 -6.34 12.22 -1.18
N ALA A 114 -7.21 11.23 -1.31
CA ALA A 114 -8.58 11.44 -1.76
C ALA A 114 -9.38 12.33 -0.82
N PHE A 115 -9.17 12.22 0.50
CA PHE A 115 -9.91 13.00 1.50
C PHE A 115 -9.23 14.31 1.93
N PHE A 116 -7.90 14.35 1.93
CA PHE A 116 -7.12 15.44 2.52
C PHE A 116 -6.09 16.05 1.56
N GLY A 117 -6.08 15.63 0.29
CA GLY A 117 -5.13 16.09 -0.71
C GLY A 117 -3.68 15.67 -0.42
N LEU A 118 -2.73 16.36 -1.05
CA LEU A 118 -1.30 16.04 -0.96
C LEU A 118 -0.77 15.98 0.48
N ALA A 119 -1.20 16.88 1.36
CA ALA A 119 -0.74 16.88 2.75
C ALA A 119 -1.14 15.60 3.49
N GLY A 120 -2.37 15.10 3.28
CA GLY A 120 -2.80 13.82 3.84
C GLY A 120 -1.94 12.67 3.36
N ALA A 121 -1.68 12.62 2.05
CA ALA A 121 -0.83 11.58 1.45
C ALA A 121 0.59 11.60 2.04
N MET A 122 1.15 12.79 2.25
CA MET A 122 2.46 12.98 2.88
C MET A 122 2.48 12.53 4.34
N VAL A 123 1.49 12.95 5.15
CA VAL A 123 1.39 12.54 6.55
C VAL A 123 1.29 11.02 6.67
N ALA A 124 0.39 10.41 5.89
CA ALA A 124 0.25 8.95 5.85
C ALA A 124 1.57 8.27 5.49
N LYS A 125 2.27 8.78 4.45
CA LYS A 125 3.56 8.21 4.04
C LYS A 125 4.63 8.36 5.12
N VAL A 126 4.69 9.49 5.80
CA VAL A 126 5.63 9.72 6.90
C VAL A 126 5.35 8.73 8.04
N VAL A 127 4.09 8.57 8.45
CA VAL A 127 3.70 7.62 9.50
C VAL A 127 4.11 6.19 9.14
N ASN A 128 3.75 5.70 7.95
CA ASN A 128 4.14 4.35 7.50
C ASN A 128 5.67 4.19 7.42
N THR A 129 6.39 5.24 7.00
CA THR A 129 7.86 5.19 6.91
C THR A 129 8.52 5.18 8.29
N MET A 130 7.96 5.90 9.26
CA MET A 130 8.47 5.97 10.64
C MET A 130 8.36 4.65 11.37
N ASP A 131 7.21 3.97 11.30
CA ASP A 131 7.05 2.64 11.88
C ASP A 131 8.03 1.64 11.27
N SER A 132 8.23 1.78 9.95
CA SER A 132 9.19 0.96 9.25
C SER A 132 10.65 1.25 9.72
N ASN A 133 11.07 2.48 9.99
CA ASN A 133 12.51 2.76 10.20
C ASN A 133 12.95 2.89 11.66
N VAL A 134 12.04 3.19 12.59
CA VAL A 134 12.40 3.65 13.94
C VAL A 134 12.11 2.62 15.04
N ALA A 135 11.14 1.73 14.85
CA ALA A 135 10.63 0.90 15.94
C ALA A 135 11.60 -0.19 16.48
N TYR A 136 12.72 -0.50 15.82
CA TYR A 136 13.50 -1.72 16.13
C TYR A 136 14.95 -1.53 16.54
N ARG A 137 15.47 -0.30 16.64
CA ARG A 137 16.92 -0.09 16.82
C ARG A 137 17.42 0.20 18.23
N ASP A 138 16.57 0.43 19.23
CA ASP A 138 17.09 0.70 20.57
C ASP A 138 16.09 0.41 21.70
N ASN A 139 16.51 -0.40 22.69
CA ASN A 139 15.77 -0.67 23.93
C ASN A 139 15.52 0.62 24.77
N THR A 140 16.16 1.74 24.40
CA THR A 140 16.03 3.08 24.98
C THR A 140 14.81 3.85 24.47
N HIS A 141 14.13 3.43 23.39
CA HIS A 141 13.02 4.18 22.77
C HIS A 141 11.70 3.40 22.65
N TYR A 142 11.47 2.42 23.53
CA TYR A 142 10.30 1.53 23.51
C TYR A 142 8.96 2.27 23.35
N GLU A 143 8.74 3.35 24.11
CA GLU A 143 7.51 4.14 24.03
C GLU A 143 7.35 4.91 22.71
N PHE A 144 8.47 5.34 22.11
CA PHE A 144 8.45 6.01 20.80
C PHE A 144 8.13 5.02 19.67
N GLY A 145 8.75 3.83 19.71
CA GLY A 145 8.43 2.74 18.77
C GLY A 145 6.99 2.26 18.89
N ARG A 146 6.43 2.24 20.11
CA ARG A 146 5.02 1.90 20.34
C ARG A 146 4.07 2.97 19.79
N CYS A 147 4.39 4.25 19.96
CA CYS A 147 3.62 5.35 19.36
C CYS A 147 3.60 5.27 17.82
N THR A 148 4.74 4.96 17.19
CA THR A 148 4.81 4.82 15.73
C THR A 148 4.01 3.62 15.23
N ALA A 149 4.07 2.48 15.94
CA ALA A 149 3.30 1.27 15.59
C ALA A 149 1.79 1.47 15.74
N ILE A 150 1.34 2.22 16.76
CA ILE A 150 -0.07 2.60 16.91
C ILE A 150 -0.49 3.54 15.78
N GLY A 151 0.35 4.54 15.46
CA GLY A 151 0.10 5.48 14.36
C GLY A 151 -0.06 4.76 13.03
N ASP A 152 0.83 3.83 12.71
CA ASP A 152 0.73 2.98 11.52
C ASP A 152 -0.56 2.14 11.53
N SER A 153 -0.84 1.49 12.65
CA SER A 153 -2.04 0.66 12.81
C SER A 153 -3.33 1.45 12.58
N ILE A 154 -3.41 2.69 13.05
CA ILE A 154 -4.58 3.57 12.83
C ILE A 154 -4.63 4.01 11.36
N THR A 155 -3.50 4.44 10.82
CA THR A 155 -3.40 4.99 9.45
C THR A 155 -3.81 3.93 8.42
N ASN A 156 -3.38 2.69 8.61
CA ASN A 156 -3.66 1.57 7.72
C ASN A 156 -4.99 0.85 8.00
N PHE A 157 -5.75 1.24 9.03
CA PHE A 157 -6.95 0.52 9.46
C PHE A 157 -8.00 0.40 8.35
N VAL A 158 -8.34 1.51 7.69
CA VAL A 158 -9.40 1.54 6.67
C VAL A 158 -8.92 0.92 5.36
N SER A 159 -7.73 1.31 4.90
CA SER A 159 -7.14 0.81 3.65
C SER A 159 -6.90 -0.70 3.67
N SER A 160 -6.42 -1.27 4.79
CA SER A 160 -6.24 -2.72 4.93
C SER A 160 -7.55 -3.51 4.78
N ARG A 161 -8.69 -2.95 5.19
CA ARG A 161 -10.02 -3.57 5.03
C ARG A 161 -10.60 -3.39 3.64
N MET A 162 -10.20 -2.33 2.94
CA MET A 162 -10.54 -2.13 1.53
C MET A 162 -9.77 -3.10 0.63
N ALA A 163 -8.48 -3.35 0.93
CA ALA A 163 -7.59 -4.14 0.08
C ALA A 163 -8.15 -5.51 -0.36
N PRO A 164 -8.74 -6.34 0.53
CA PRO A 164 -9.38 -7.60 0.13
C PRO A 164 -10.45 -7.44 -0.97
N VAL A 165 -11.27 -6.39 -0.91
CA VAL A 165 -12.32 -6.13 -1.90
C VAL A 165 -11.69 -5.76 -3.24
N ILE A 166 -10.67 -4.89 -3.22
CA ILE A 166 -9.96 -4.48 -4.43
C ILE A 166 -9.27 -5.70 -5.07
N PHE A 167 -8.55 -6.50 -4.28
CA PHE A 167 -7.87 -7.70 -4.76
C PHE A 167 -8.84 -8.69 -5.40
N ARG A 168 -10.02 -8.91 -4.81
CA ARG A 168 -11.06 -9.79 -5.36
C ARG A 168 -11.57 -9.32 -6.71
N ILE A 169 -11.89 -8.03 -6.84
CA ILE A 169 -12.37 -7.46 -8.10
C ILE A 169 -11.26 -7.55 -9.15
N SER A 170 -10.01 -7.23 -8.78
CA SER A 170 -8.87 -7.34 -9.69
C SER A 170 -8.61 -8.79 -10.13
N ALA A 171 -8.69 -9.75 -9.22
CA ALA A 171 -8.56 -11.17 -9.54
C ALA A 171 -9.68 -11.63 -10.50
N PHE A 172 -10.92 -11.19 -10.27
CA PHE A 172 -12.04 -11.46 -11.18
C PHE A 172 -11.81 -10.91 -12.59
N ILE A 173 -11.36 -9.65 -12.70
CA ILE A 173 -11.02 -9.03 -14.00
C ILE A 173 -9.89 -9.80 -14.71
N LEU A 174 -8.92 -10.31 -13.96
CA LEU A 174 -7.80 -11.11 -14.48
C LEU A 174 -8.16 -12.57 -14.77
N GLY A 175 -9.39 -13.01 -14.49
CA GLY A 175 -9.82 -14.40 -14.66
C GLY A 175 -9.23 -15.38 -13.65
N ILE A 176 -8.65 -14.90 -12.55
CA ILE A 176 -8.13 -15.72 -11.45
C ILE A 176 -9.33 -16.18 -10.61
N LYS A 177 -9.57 -17.49 -10.59
CA LYS A 177 -10.77 -18.06 -9.94
C LYS A 177 -10.68 -17.96 -8.42
N TYR A 178 -11.75 -17.43 -7.82
CA TYR A 178 -11.86 -17.16 -6.40
C TYR A 178 -12.01 -18.45 -5.57
N ILE A 179 -11.13 -18.67 -4.58
CA ILE A 179 -11.21 -19.79 -3.64
C ILE A 179 -11.33 -19.24 -2.21
N LYS A 180 -12.41 -19.62 -1.52
CA LYS A 180 -12.82 -19.29 -0.13
C LYS A 180 -13.17 -17.82 0.17
N THR A 181 -14.26 -17.59 0.92
CA THR A 181 -14.82 -16.26 1.26
C THR A 181 -14.31 -15.65 2.56
N ARG A 182 -13.65 -16.43 3.43
CA ARG A 182 -13.34 -16.05 4.81
C ARG A 182 -11.84 -15.83 5.03
N ILE A 183 -11.44 -14.56 5.00
CA ILE A 183 -10.06 -14.08 5.25
C ILE A 183 -9.46 -14.76 6.48
N ALA A 184 -8.48 -15.63 6.26
CA ALA A 184 -7.62 -16.16 7.30
C ALA A 184 -6.68 -15.05 7.79
N ASN A 185 -6.98 -14.45 8.95
CA ASN A 185 -6.07 -13.53 9.63
C ASN A 185 -5.48 -14.22 10.87
N THR A 186 -4.27 -14.76 10.72
CA THR A 186 -3.51 -15.42 11.79
C THR A 186 -2.28 -14.62 12.20
N THR A 187 -2.15 -13.37 11.74
CA THR A 187 -1.00 -12.52 12.04
C THR A 187 -1.24 -11.67 13.28
N ASP A 188 -0.17 -11.35 14.01
CA ASP A 188 -0.23 -10.43 15.15
C ASP A 188 -0.59 -8.98 14.74
N SER A 189 -0.37 -8.63 13.47
CA SER A 189 -0.75 -7.33 12.92
C SER A 189 -2.27 -7.22 12.71
N LEU A 190 -2.85 -6.16 13.28
CA LEU A 190 -4.28 -5.83 13.12
C LEU A 190 -4.70 -5.55 11.67
N ASN A 191 -3.75 -5.20 10.81
CA ASN A 191 -4.02 -4.74 9.45
C ASN A 191 -3.44 -5.67 8.39
N ALA A 192 -2.18 -6.10 8.53
CA ALA A 192 -1.47 -6.80 7.45
C ALA A 192 -2.12 -8.15 7.11
N GLY A 193 -2.71 -8.83 8.10
CA GLY A 193 -3.41 -10.10 7.88
C GLY A 193 -4.63 -10.01 6.96
N TYR A 194 -5.25 -8.83 6.78
CA TYR A 194 -6.35 -8.68 5.83
C TYR A 194 -5.86 -8.77 4.39
N SER A 195 -4.84 -8.01 4.01
CA SER A 195 -4.31 -8.01 2.64
C SER A 195 -3.59 -9.32 2.32
N MET A 196 -2.77 -9.83 3.23
CA MET A 196 -2.06 -11.11 3.05
C MET A 196 -3.02 -12.30 3.00
N GLY A 197 -4.00 -12.35 3.92
CA GLY A 197 -5.04 -13.40 3.93
C GLY A 197 -5.85 -13.41 2.65
N ALA A 198 -6.26 -12.23 2.17
CA ALA A 198 -6.98 -12.12 0.90
C ALA A 198 -6.14 -12.58 -0.29
N MET A 199 -4.86 -12.21 -0.36
CA MET A 199 -3.96 -12.66 -1.44
C MET A 199 -3.74 -14.17 -1.40
N ALA A 200 -3.52 -14.74 -0.22
CA ALA A 200 -3.36 -16.18 0.00
C ALA A 200 -4.60 -16.97 -0.46
N GLU A 201 -5.79 -16.48 -0.15
CA GLU A 201 -7.07 -17.08 -0.57
C GLU A 201 -7.29 -17.01 -2.07
N ILE A 202 -7.12 -15.83 -2.66
CA ILE A 202 -7.30 -15.61 -4.09
C ILE A 202 -6.38 -16.53 -4.91
N LEU A 203 -5.15 -16.74 -4.45
CA LEU A 203 -4.17 -17.58 -5.11
C LEU A 203 -4.28 -19.06 -4.72
N GLY A 204 -5.07 -19.40 -3.68
CA GLY A 204 -5.19 -20.77 -3.18
C GLY A 204 -3.89 -21.31 -2.59
N ILE A 205 -3.10 -20.45 -1.94
CA ILE A 205 -1.77 -20.77 -1.39
C ILE A 205 -1.70 -20.52 0.11
N LYS A 206 -0.77 -21.21 0.75
CA LYS A 206 -0.36 -21.00 2.14
C LYS A 206 0.75 -19.96 2.18
N LEU A 207 0.66 -18.99 3.11
CA LEU A 207 1.77 -18.10 3.43
C LEU A 207 2.31 -18.47 4.81
N GLU A 208 3.62 -18.60 4.93
CA GLU A 208 4.31 -19.03 6.13
C GLU A 208 5.49 -18.11 6.46
N LYS A 209 5.44 -17.54 7.66
CA LYS A 209 6.57 -16.88 8.31
C LYS A 209 7.04 -17.79 9.44
N SER A 210 8.18 -18.46 9.20
CA SER A 210 8.72 -19.49 10.11
C SER A 210 8.80 -19.01 11.56
N GLY A 211 8.16 -19.76 12.46
CA GLY A 211 8.13 -19.47 13.90
C GLY A 211 7.16 -18.38 14.34
N GLU A 212 6.45 -17.73 13.42
CA GLU A 212 5.48 -16.66 13.76
C GLU A 212 4.05 -17.03 13.38
N TYR A 213 3.77 -17.25 12.09
CA TYR A 213 2.41 -17.52 11.64
C TYR A 213 2.34 -18.35 10.36
N ILE A 214 1.17 -18.96 10.15
CA ILE A 214 0.77 -19.61 8.91
C ILE A 214 -0.61 -19.11 8.54
N ILE A 215 -0.76 -18.54 7.34
CA ILE A 215 -2.01 -18.09 6.75
C ILE A 215 -2.47 -19.15 5.74
N ASN A 216 -3.77 -19.48 5.75
CA ASN A 216 -4.37 -20.46 4.85
C ASN A 216 -3.65 -21.83 4.89
N SER A 217 -3.51 -22.38 6.11
CA SER A 217 -2.66 -23.55 6.41
C SER A 217 -3.00 -24.82 5.62
N GLU A 218 -4.26 -24.98 5.21
CA GLU A 218 -4.74 -26.13 4.42
C GLU A 218 -4.35 -26.08 2.95
N ALA A 219 -3.84 -24.95 2.46
CA ALA A 219 -3.50 -24.76 1.06
C ALA A 219 -2.08 -25.24 0.72
N ASN A 220 -1.79 -25.31 -0.58
CA ASN A 220 -0.47 -25.68 -1.08
C ASN A 220 0.56 -24.57 -0.82
N TYR A 221 1.83 -24.95 -0.73
CA TYR A 221 2.92 -23.99 -0.67
C TYR A 221 3.01 -23.15 -1.96
N PRO A 222 3.40 -21.87 -1.86
CA PRO A 222 3.48 -21.00 -3.02
C PRO A 222 4.73 -21.30 -3.84
N ASP A 223 4.63 -21.05 -5.13
CA ASP A 223 5.73 -21.13 -6.09
C ASP A 223 5.94 -19.79 -6.81
N VAL A 224 6.92 -19.77 -7.74
CA VAL A 224 7.25 -18.58 -8.53
C VAL A 224 6.10 -18.08 -9.41
N ARG A 225 5.19 -18.95 -9.85
CA ARG A 225 4.01 -18.56 -10.63
C ARG A 225 3.03 -17.79 -9.76
N ASN A 226 2.86 -18.21 -8.51
CA ASN A 226 2.02 -17.48 -7.56
C ASN A 226 2.55 -16.06 -7.28
N ILE A 227 3.88 -15.86 -7.23
CA ILE A 227 4.47 -14.52 -7.12
C ILE A 227 4.10 -13.65 -8.32
N LYS A 228 4.17 -14.21 -9.54
CA LYS A 228 3.78 -13.51 -10.77
C LYS A 228 2.31 -13.12 -10.76
N ASP A 229 1.42 -14.02 -10.33
CA ASP A 229 -0.01 -13.75 -10.25
C ASP A 229 -0.34 -12.73 -9.15
N ALA A 230 0.32 -12.80 -8.00
CA ALA A 230 0.23 -11.76 -6.97
C ALA A 230 0.63 -10.38 -7.52
N LEU A 231 1.68 -10.30 -8.34
CA LEU A 231 2.14 -9.06 -8.95
C LEU A 231 1.15 -8.52 -10.00
N LYS A 232 0.49 -9.41 -10.77
CA LYS A 232 -0.60 -9.00 -11.68
C LYS A 232 -1.77 -8.43 -10.90
N ILE A 233 -2.19 -9.09 -9.82
CA ILE A 233 -3.26 -8.61 -8.93
C ILE A 233 -2.87 -7.25 -8.35
N TYR A 234 -1.64 -7.08 -7.88
CA TYR A 234 -1.11 -5.82 -7.38
C TYR A 234 -1.27 -4.68 -8.40
N TYR A 235 -0.81 -4.86 -9.64
CA TYR A 235 -0.93 -3.81 -10.66
C TYR A 235 -2.38 -3.51 -11.05
N ALA A 236 -3.20 -4.55 -11.22
CA ALA A 236 -4.62 -4.38 -11.51
C ALA A 236 -5.33 -3.66 -10.36
N SER A 237 -4.98 -3.98 -9.11
CA SER A 237 -5.54 -3.36 -7.89
C SER A 237 -5.10 -1.91 -7.76
N SER A 238 -3.86 -1.61 -8.11
CA SER A 238 -3.38 -0.23 -8.16
C SER A 238 -4.21 0.60 -9.11
N LEU A 239 -4.36 0.15 -10.36
CA LEU A 239 -5.16 0.87 -11.34
C LEU A 239 -6.63 0.97 -10.90
N LEU A 240 -7.21 -0.13 -10.43
CA LEU A 240 -8.61 -0.19 -10.02
C LEU A 240 -8.91 0.80 -8.89
N SER A 241 -8.02 0.93 -7.90
CA SER A 241 -8.19 1.86 -6.76
C SER A 241 -8.41 3.32 -7.19
N ILE A 242 -7.85 3.73 -8.33
CA ILE A 242 -8.06 5.08 -8.87
C ILE A 242 -9.52 5.25 -9.30
N PHE A 243 -10.09 4.26 -9.97
CA PHE A 243 -11.45 4.32 -10.52
C PHE A 243 -12.55 4.07 -9.49
N ILE A 244 -12.35 3.12 -8.58
CA ILE A 244 -13.40 2.75 -7.61
C ILE A 244 -13.40 3.61 -6.36
N PHE A 245 -12.31 4.35 -6.11
CA PHE A 245 -12.15 5.07 -4.87
C PHE A 245 -11.68 6.51 -5.09
N VAL A 246 -10.52 6.75 -5.72
CA VAL A 246 -9.98 8.12 -5.83
C VAL A 246 -10.90 9.05 -6.62
N ILE A 247 -11.28 8.65 -7.84
CA ILE A 247 -12.14 9.47 -8.71
C ILE A 247 -13.52 9.72 -8.06
N PRO A 248 -14.26 8.70 -7.58
CA PRO A 248 -15.55 8.92 -6.94
C PRO A 248 -15.48 9.85 -5.73
N VAL A 249 -14.50 9.68 -4.84
CA VAL A 249 -14.34 10.55 -3.66
C VAL A 249 -14.05 11.98 -4.09
N MET A 250 -13.14 12.18 -5.06
CA MET A 250 -12.84 13.51 -5.57
C MET A 250 -14.04 14.19 -6.23
N VAL A 251 -14.85 13.44 -7.00
CA VAL A 251 -16.08 13.97 -7.62
C VAL A 251 -17.10 14.37 -6.56
N VAL A 252 -17.33 13.52 -5.55
CA VAL A 252 -18.26 13.83 -4.45
C VAL A 252 -17.80 15.09 -3.69
N LEU A 253 -16.51 15.18 -3.35
CA LEU A 253 -15.96 16.35 -2.66
C LEU A 253 -16.06 17.62 -3.51
N PHE A 254 -15.83 17.52 -4.82
CA PHE A 254 -16.01 18.63 -5.76
C PHE A 254 -17.46 19.11 -5.81
N VAL A 255 -18.43 18.19 -5.94
CA VAL A 255 -19.85 18.52 -5.96
C VAL A 255 -20.29 19.16 -4.64
N LEU A 256 -19.87 18.60 -3.50
CA LEU A 256 -20.14 19.18 -2.18
C LEU A 256 -19.56 20.59 -2.04
N HIS A 257 -18.37 20.83 -2.57
CA HIS A 257 -17.76 22.16 -2.56
C HIS A 257 -18.59 23.17 -3.37
N LEU A 258 -19.09 22.79 -4.54
CA LEU A 258 -19.97 23.66 -5.34
C LEU A 258 -21.23 24.06 -4.57
N PHE A 259 -21.86 23.15 -3.83
CA PHE A 259 -23.03 23.44 -3.01
C PHE A 259 -22.75 24.36 -1.81
N ILE A 260 -21.50 24.48 -1.37
CA ILE A 260 -21.11 25.33 -0.24
C ILE A 260 -20.79 26.76 -0.71
N VAL A 261 -20.27 26.89 -1.94
CA VAL A 261 -19.82 28.17 -2.50
C VAL A 261 -20.94 28.91 -3.24
N LEU A 262 -21.96 28.20 -3.73
CA LEU A 262 -23.18 28.75 -4.34
C LEU A 262 -24.25 29.04 -3.29
#